data_AF-A0A2V6KBU4-F1
#
_entry.id   AF-A0A2V6KBU4-F1
#
_cell.length_a   1.000
_cell.length_b   1.000
_cell.length_c   1.000
_cell.angle_alpha   90.00
_cell.angle_beta   90.00
_cell.angle_gamma   90.00
#
_symmetry.space_group_name_H-M   'P 1'
#
loop_
_entity.id
_entity.type
_entity.pdbx_description
1 polymer ?
#
loop_
_entity_poly.entity_id
_entity_poly.type
_entity_poly.pdbx_seq_one_letter_code
_entity_poly.pdbx_strand_id
1 'polypeptide(L)'
;MSKPPAKIEDYAFLSDTQSGALVSREGCVDWLCFPRFDSPACFASLLGKKENGHWLFFPVAKIEKVKRRYRGDTLILETEIET
;
A
#
# COMPACT_ATOMS: atom_id res chain seq x y z
N MET A 1 12.43 -12.56 12.86
CA MET A 1 11.64 -11.56 13.62
C MET A 1 10.63 -10.92 12.69
N SER A 2 9.37 -10.78 13.12
CA SER A 2 8.34 -10.07 12.34
C SER A 2 8.72 -8.60 12.23
N LYS A 3 8.68 -8.04 11.01
CA LYS A 3 8.84 -6.59 10.79
C LYS A 3 7.75 -5.86 11.60
N PRO A 4 8.07 -4.75 12.28
CA PRO A 4 7.04 -3.92 12.90
C PRO A 4 6.07 -3.42 11.82
N PRO A 5 4.77 -3.28 12.13
CA PRO A 5 3.81 -2.72 11.18
C PRO A 5 4.28 -1.33 10.75
N ALA A 6 4.05 -0.99 9.47
CA ALA A 6 4.37 0.36 9.00
C ALA A 6 3.52 1.38 9.75
N LYS A 7 4.05 2.59 9.92
CA LYS A 7 3.28 3.66 10.57
C LYS A 7 2.15 4.10 9.65
N ILE A 8 1.07 4.63 10.23
CA ILE A 8 -0.05 5.15 9.44
C ILE A 8 0.39 6.24 8.44
N GLU A 9 1.35 7.08 8.83
CA GLU A 9 1.95 8.15 8.01
C GLU A 9 2.78 7.65 6.81
N ASP A 10 3.12 6.36 6.78
CA ASP A 10 3.84 5.73 5.66
C ASP A 10 2.91 5.15 4.59
N TYR A 11 1.61 5.16 4.82
CA TYR A 11 0.62 4.71 3.84
C TYR A 11 0.20 5.84 2.91
N ALA A 12 0.16 5.54 1.62
CA ALA A 12 -0.59 6.35 0.66
C ALA A 12 -1.99 5.77 0.49
N PHE A 13 -2.95 6.68 0.33
CA PHE A 13 -4.32 6.34 -0.03
C PHE A 13 -4.50 6.37 -1.55
N LEU A 14 -5.07 5.29 -2.10
CA LEU A 14 -5.52 5.21 -3.49
C LEU A 14 -7.02 5.04 -3.51
N SER A 15 -7.72 5.73 -4.40
CA SER A 15 -9.15 5.58 -4.59
C SER A 15 -9.56 5.93 -6.00
N ASP A 16 -10.60 5.24 -6.47
CA ASP A 16 -11.30 5.48 -7.72
C ASP A 16 -12.73 6.02 -7.49
N THR A 17 -13.01 6.53 -6.28
CA THR A 17 -14.33 6.94 -5.76
C THR A 17 -15.31 5.82 -5.42
N GLN A 18 -15.01 4.57 -5.78
CA GLN A 18 -15.83 3.39 -5.43
C GLN A 18 -15.23 2.63 -4.24
N SER A 19 -13.91 2.49 -4.21
CA SER A 19 -13.14 1.80 -3.18
C SER A 19 -11.91 2.59 -2.76
N GLY A 20 -11.19 2.11 -1.74
CA GLY A 20 -9.97 2.69 -1.24
C GLY A 20 -8.96 1.64 -0.79
N ALA A 21 -7.70 1.85 -1.16
CA ALA A 21 -6.58 1.02 -0.76
C ALA A 21 -5.54 1.83 0.04
N LEU A 22 -4.92 1.22 1.04
CA LEU A 22 -3.75 1.77 1.73
C LEU A 22 -2.49 1.02 1.31
N VAL A 23 -1.54 1.77 0.76
CA VAL A 23 -0.29 1.24 0.18
C VAL A 23 0.89 1.69 1.01
N SER A 24 1.67 0.78 1.60
CA SER A 24 2.88 1.11 2.37
C SER A 24 4.01 1.65 1.48
N ARG A 25 5.08 2.21 2.06
CA ARG A 25 6.28 2.65 1.33
C ARG A 25 7.01 1.52 0.61
N GLU A 26 6.83 0.28 1.04
CA GLU A 26 7.44 -0.92 0.48
C GLU A 26 6.58 -1.58 -0.60
N GLY A 27 5.63 -0.85 -1.19
CA GLY A 27 4.78 -1.36 -2.27
C GLY A 27 3.88 -2.50 -1.82
N CYS A 28 3.35 -2.43 -0.59
CA CYS A 28 2.40 -3.42 -0.09
C CYS A 28 1.00 -2.79 0.05
N VAL A 29 -0.02 -3.43 -0.51
CA VAL A 29 -1.42 -3.13 -0.19
C VAL A 29 -1.80 -3.88 1.07
N ASP A 30 -1.91 -3.18 2.19
CA ASP A 30 -2.22 -3.77 3.51
C ASP A 30 -3.69 -3.64 3.91
N TRP A 31 -4.44 -2.78 3.20
CA TRP A 31 -5.87 -2.60 3.40
C TRP A 31 -6.57 -2.37 2.07
N LEU A 32 -7.66 -3.10 1.83
CA LEU A 32 -8.56 -2.91 0.69
C LEU A 32 -9.93 -3.55 0.97
N CYS A 33 -11.00 -2.75 0.93
CA CYS A 33 -12.37 -3.24 0.86
C CYS A 33 -12.83 -3.24 -0.60
N PHE A 34 -13.30 -4.36 -1.14
CA PHE A 34 -13.65 -4.44 -2.56
C PHE A 34 -14.99 -5.21 -2.76
N PRO A 35 -15.88 -4.76 -3.67
CA PRO A 35 -15.70 -3.67 -4.64
C PRO A 35 -16.00 -2.26 -4.11
N ARG A 36 -16.52 -2.11 -2.89
CA ARG A 36 -16.88 -0.82 -2.27
C ARG A 36 -16.23 -0.63 -0.91
N PHE A 37 -16.17 0.60 -0.42
CA PHE A 37 -15.64 0.95 0.91
C PHE A 37 -16.22 0.14 2.08
N ASP A 38 -17.51 -0.19 2.02
CA ASP A 38 -18.27 -0.93 3.02
C ASP A 38 -18.35 -2.44 2.73
N SER A 39 -17.64 -2.92 1.72
CA SER A 39 -17.52 -4.36 1.44
C SER A 39 -16.57 -5.02 2.44
N PRO A 40 -16.65 -6.35 2.63
CA PRO A 40 -15.63 -7.07 3.38
C PRO A 40 -14.21 -6.76 2.86
N ALA A 41 -13.24 -6.70 3.77
CA ALA A 41 -11.86 -6.44 3.42
C ALA A 41 -11.24 -7.65 2.70
N CYS A 42 -10.72 -7.44 1.48
CA CYS A 42 -9.89 -8.42 0.78
C CYS A 42 -8.48 -8.49 1.37
N PHE A 43 -7.97 -7.35 1.87
CA PHE A 43 -6.70 -7.23 2.59
C PHE A 43 -6.93 -6.49 3.91
N ALA A 44 -6.38 -7.03 5.00
CA ALA A 44 -6.55 -6.49 6.34
C ALA A 44 -5.30 -6.67 7.23
N SER A 45 -4.12 -6.85 6.63
CA SER A 45 -2.84 -6.95 7.37
C SER A 45 -2.48 -5.69 8.14
N LEU A 46 -3.06 -4.52 7.80
CA LEU A 46 -2.85 -3.26 8.52
C LEU A 46 -3.23 -3.36 10.01
N LEU A 47 -4.37 -3.99 10.31
CA LEU A 47 -4.88 -4.19 11.67
C LEU A 47 -4.67 -5.62 12.18
N GLY A 48 -4.43 -6.56 11.26
CA GLY A 48 -4.24 -7.96 11.55
C GLY A 48 -2.78 -8.41 11.42
N LYS A 49 -2.62 -9.65 10.95
CA LYS A 49 -1.34 -10.26 10.61
C LYS A 49 -1.23 -10.43 9.10
N LYS A 50 -0.08 -10.90 8.62
CA LYS A 50 0.13 -11.19 7.18
C LYS A 50 -0.89 -12.18 6.61
N GLU A 51 -1.38 -13.08 7.45
CA GLU A 51 -2.40 -14.07 7.10
C GLU A 51 -3.79 -13.45 6.82
N ASN A 52 -4.03 -12.20 7.26
CA ASN A 52 -5.26 -11.46 6.96
C ASN A 52 -5.25 -10.81 5.55
N GLY A 53 -4.33 -11.25 4.69
CA GLY A 53 -4.25 -10.80 3.30
C GLY A 53 -3.51 -9.49 3.15
N HIS A 54 -2.60 -9.47 2.18
CA HIS A 54 -1.89 -8.29 1.68
C HIS A 54 -1.41 -8.58 0.26
N TRP A 55 -1.05 -7.56 -0.48
CA TRP A 55 -0.43 -7.73 -1.80
C TRP A 55 0.85 -6.93 -1.91
N LEU A 56 1.98 -7.63 -1.97
CA LEU A 56 3.31 -7.04 -2.13
C LEU A 56 3.68 -6.97 -3.62
N PHE A 57 4.01 -5.76 -4.08
CA PHE A 57 4.57 -5.48 -5.40
C PHE A 57 5.82 -4.61 -5.22
N PHE A 58 6.98 -5.26 -5.06
CA PHE A 58 8.24 -4.57 -4.85
C PHE A 58 9.41 -5.34 -5.46
N PRO A 59 10.45 -4.68 -5.99
CA PRO A 59 11.60 -5.38 -6.55
C PRO A 59 12.33 -6.23 -5.50
N VAL A 60 12.87 -7.37 -5.95
CA VAL A 60 13.72 -8.25 -5.14
C VAL A 60 15.21 -7.89 -5.23
N ALA A 61 15.58 -7.06 -6.21
CA ALA A 61 16.95 -6.57 -6.38
C ALA A 61 17.35 -5.61 -5.25
N LYS A 62 18.66 -5.32 -5.15
CA LYS A 62 19.15 -4.27 -4.26
C LYS A 62 18.50 -2.95 -4.69
N ILE A 63 18.07 -2.15 -3.71
CA ILE A 63 17.45 -0.86 -3.98
C ILE A 63 18.49 0.23 -3.75
N GLU A 64 18.81 0.99 -4.79
CA GLU A 64 19.73 2.13 -4.71
C GLU A 64 18.98 3.40 -4.31
N LYS A 65 17.75 3.58 -4.82
CA LYS A 65 16.94 4.77 -4.53
C LYS A 65 15.45 4.52 -4.67
N VAL A 66 14.66 5.18 -3.83
CA VAL A 66 13.20 5.24 -3.94
C VAL A 66 12.75 6.69 -3.92
N LYS A 67 11.92 7.08 -4.88
CA LYS A 67 11.19 8.35 -4.85
C LYS A 67 9.70 8.06 -4.89
N ARG A 68 8.94 8.76 -4.08
CA ARG A 68 7.48 8.59 -4.01
C ARG A 68 6.80 9.94 -3.89
N ARG A 69 5.76 10.14 -4.69
CA ARG A 69 4.96 11.37 -4.70
C ARG A 69 3.56 11.08 -5.22
N TYR A 70 2.61 11.91 -4.82
CA TYR A 70 1.40 12.08 -5.63
C TYR A 70 1.74 12.94 -6.85
N ARG A 71 1.14 12.62 -7.99
CA ARG A 71 1.41 13.34 -9.23
C ARG A 71 0.63 14.66 -9.23
N GLY A 72 1.29 15.74 -8.80
CA GLY A 72 0.63 17.03 -8.59
C GLY A 72 -0.50 16.91 -7.55
N ASP A 73 -1.58 17.65 -7.76
CA ASP A 73 -2.76 17.63 -6.88
C ASP A 73 -3.75 16.51 -7.28
N THR A 74 -3.25 15.29 -7.48
CA THR A 74 -4.06 14.13 -7.88
C THR A 74 -3.87 12.94 -6.93
N LEU A 75 -4.82 11.99 -6.93
CA LEU A 75 -4.69 10.73 -6.19
C LEU A 75 -3.84 9.66 -6.91
N ILE A 76 -3.09 10.05 -7.93
CA ILE A 76 -2.19 9.13 -8.64
C ILE A 76 -0.89 9.04 -7.88
N LEU A 77 -0.65 7.90 -7.23
CA LEU A 77 0.61 7.61 -6.56
C LEU A 77 1.65 7.16 -7.56
N GLU A 78 2.80 7.83 -7.56
CA GLU A 78 3.96 7.45 -8.34
C GLU A 78 5.08 7.01 -7.40
N THR A 79 5.61 5.80 -7.64
CA THR A 79 6.79 5.28 -6.93
C THR A 79 7.84 4.89 -7.97
N GLU A 80 8.92 5.66 -8.02
CA GLU A 80 10.11 5.38 -8.85
C GLU A 80 11.12 4.61 -7.99
N ILE A 81 11.60 3.47 -8.50
CA ILE A 81 12.57 2.62 -7.81
C ILE A 81 13.77 2.42 -8.73
N GLU A 82 14.96 2.77 -8.24
CA GLU A 82 16.24 2.55 -8.90
C GLU A 82 16.90 1.34 -8.22
N THR A 83 17.24 0.28 -8.99
CA THR A 83 17.77 -1.00 -8.51
C THR A 83 19.13 -1.32 -9.08
#